data_AF-A0A1M7J4Y8-F1
#
_entry.id   AF-A0A1M7J4Y8-F1
#
_cell.length_a   1.000
_cell.length_b   1.000
_cell.length_c   1.000
_cell.angle_alpha   90.00
_cell.angle_beta   90.00
_cell.angle_gamma   90.00
#
_symmetry.space_group_name_H-M   'P 1'
#
loop_
_entity.id
_entity.type
_entity.pdbx_description
1 polymer ?
#
loop_
_entity_poly.entity_id
_entity_poly.type
_entity_poly.pdbx_seq_one_letter_code
_entity_poly.pdbx_strand_id
1 'polypeptide(L)'
;MKSLVELMHSKKAAGTLAATTKAEISLTTFAVLGAALGATKAQKFSDGAASLVTSDDFLNELESELGLPGQGETEDEFVARAKASMFDMLKAKLK
;
A
#
# COMPACT_ATOMS: atom_id res chain seq x y z
N MET A 1 9.22 5.13 20.77
CA MET A 1 8.72 4.39 19.59
C MET A 1 9.76 4.56 18.50
N LYS A 2 10.23 3.50 17.83
CA LYS A 2 11.22 3.60 16.74
C LYS A 2 10.54 4.22 15.52
N SER A 3 11.21 5.10 14.78
CA SER A 3 10.63 5.73 13.57
C SER A 3 10.51 4.71 12.44
N LEU A 4 9.60 4.94 11.48
CA LEU A 4 9.44 4.05 10.32
C LEU A 4 10.75 3.93 9.53
N VAL A 5 11.50 5.03 9.43
CA VAL A 5 12.83 5.08 8.79
C VAL A 5 13.82 4.15 9.51
N GLU A 6 13.90 4.18 10.84
CA GLU A 6 14.76 3.24 11.60
C GLU A 6 14.31 1.79 11.46
N LEU A 7 13.00 1.55 11.36
CA LEU A 7 12.43 0.22 11.27
C LEU A 7 12.68 -0.43 9.90
N MET A 8 12.66 0.37 8.83
CA MET A 8 13.07 -0.03 7.47
C MET A 8 14.54 -0.45 7.43
N HIS A 9 15.42 0.27 8.14
CA HIS A 9 16.81 -0.15 8.31
C HIS A 9 16.96 -1.43 9.17
N SER A 10 15.94 -1.79 9.95
CA SER A 10 15.99 -2.90 10.92
C SER A 10 15.21 -4.17 10.51
N LYS A 11 14.63 -4.21 9.29
CA LYS A 11 13.99 -5.39 8.63
C LYS A 11 13.25 -6.36 9.58
N LYS A 12 12.13 -5.93 10.19
CA LYS A 12 11.15 -6.82 10.86
C LYS A 12 9.79 -6.15 11.09
N ALA A 13 8.79 -6.39 10.22
CA ALA A 13 7.33 -6.36 10.50
C ALA A 13 6.47 -6.51 9.22
N ALA A 14 6.15 -7.73 8.78
CA ALA A 14 5.33 -7.94 7.56
C ALA A 14 3.89 -8.44 7.82
N GLY A 15 3.63 -9.20 8.90
CA GLY A 15 2.38 -9.95 9.05
C GLY A 15 1.12 -9.14 9.42
N THR A 16 1.24 -8.14 10.30
CA THR A 16 0.08 -7.36 10.81
C THR A 16 -0.38 -6.26 9.83
N LEU A 17 0.50 -5.86 8.91
CA LEU A 17 0.27 -4.77 7.98
C LEU A 17 -0.73 -5.17 6.90
N ALA A 18 -0.59 -6.38 6.34
CA ALA A 18 -1.45 -6.87 5.26
C ALA A 18 -2.94 -6.94 5.64
N ALA A 19 -3.26 -7.41 6.86
CA ALA A 19 -4.64 -7.48 7.34
C ALA A 19 -5.28 -6.10 7.52
N THR A 20 -4.50 -5.13 8.02
CA THR A 20 -4.94 -3.74 8.21
C THR A 20 -5.19 -3.08 6.86
N THR A 21 -4.25 -3.21 5.92
CA THR A 21 -4.38 -2.67 4.55
C THR A 21 -5.63 -3.22 3.84
N LYS A 22 -5.94 -4.51 3.98
CA LYS A 22 -7.17 -5.10 3.40
C LYS A 22 -8.44 -4.45 3.96
N ALA A 23 -8.50 -4.25 5.28
CA ALA A 23 -9.66 -3.65 5.92
C ALA A 23 -9.87 -2.19 5.49
N GLU A 24 -8.79 -1.41 5.42
CA GLU A 24 -8.84 0.00 5.01
C GLU A 24 -9.23 0.16 3.54
N ILE A 25 -8.69 -0.66 2.64
CA ILE A 25 -9.06 -0.66 1.22
C ILE A 25 -10.54 -0.99 1.05
N SER A 26 -11.04 -2.00 1.78
CA SER A 26 -12.44 -2.40 1.68
C SER A 26 -13.39 -1.29 2.13
N LEU A 27 -13.10 -0.67 3.27
CA LEU A 27 -13.90 0.42 3.82
C LEU A 27 -13.91 1.65 2.90
N THR A 28 -12.74 2.09 2.45
CA THR A 28 -12.59 3.27 1.59
C THR A 28 -13.21 3.06 0.21
N THR A 29 -13.00 1.89 -0.41
CA THR A 29 -13.61 1.54 -1.69
C THR A 29 -15.13 1.51 -1.58
N PHE A 30 -15.69 0.95 -0.50
CA PHE A 30 -17.13 0.95 -0.31
C PHE A 30 -17.68 2.37 -0.11
N ALA A 31 -16.99 3.22 0.65
CA ALA A 31 -17.38 4.61 0.86
C ALA A 31 -17.32 5.46 -0.43
N VAL A 32 -16.34 5.21 -1.31
CA VAL A 32 -16.12 6.01 -2.53
C VAL A 32 -16.88 5.45 -3.73
N LEU A 33 -16.87 4.13 -3.92
CA LEU A 33 -17.38 3.47 -5.12
C LEU A 33 -18.66 2.66 -4.88
N GLY A 34 -19.10 2.48 -3.62
CA GLY A 34 -20.29 1.69 -3.29
C GLY A 34 -21.56 2.20 -3.99
N ALA A 35 -21.73 3.52 -4.06
CA ALA A 35 -22.86 4.14 -4.75
C ALA A 35 -22.77 4.06 -6.29
N ALA A 36 -21.55 4.09 -6.85
CA ALA A 36 -21.32 4.12 -8.30
C ALA A 36 -21.29 2.71 -8.93
N LEU A 37 -20.69 1.74 -8.24
CA LEU A 37 -20.51 0.37 -8.74
C LEU A 37 -21.54 -0.60 -8.16
N GLY A 38 -22.21 -0.24 -7.06
CA GLY A 38 -23.01 -1.15 -6.25
C GLY A 38 -22.15 -2.01 -5.32
N ALA A 39 -22.74 -2.44 -4.20
CA ALA A 39 -22.03 -3.13 -3.11
C ALA A 39 -21.18 -4.32 -3.59
N THR A 40 -21.74 -5.19 -4.44
CA THR A 40 -21.06 -6.40 -4.92
C THR A 40 -19.85 -6.11 -5.81
N LYS A 41 -19.93 -5.09 -6.69
CA LYS A 41 -18.81 -4.75 -7.59
C LYS A 41 -17.75 -3.95 -6.85
N ALA A 42 -18.15 -3.05 -5.95
CA ALA A 42 -17.23 -2.35 -5.07
C ALA A 42 -16.43 -3.35 -4.22
N GLN A 43 -17.10 -4.35 -3.63
CA GLN A 43 -16.42 -5.39 -2.85
C GLN A 43 -15.43 -6.23 -3.69
N LYS A 44 -15.82 -6.66 -4.90
CA LYS A 44 -14.91 -7.38 -5.81
C LYS A 44 -13.69 -6.54 -6.19
N PHE A 45 -13.87 -5.25 -6.42
CA PHE A 45 -12.76 -4.33 -6.67
C PHE A 45 -11.86 -4.21 -5.44
N SER A 46 -12.45 -4.02 -4.25
CA SER A 46 -11.70 -3.99 -2.98
C SER A 46 -10.84 -5.23 -2.80
N ASP A 47 -11.44 -6.42 -2.98
CA ASP A 47 -10.76 -7.70 -2.79
C ASP A 47 -9.61 -7.86 -3.79
N GLY A 48 -9.84 -7.47 -5.05
CA GLY A 48 -8.81 -7.49 -6.09
C GLY A 48 -7.67 -6.51 -5.81
N ALA A 49 -7.99 -5.24 -5.49
CA ALA A 49 -7.01 -4.21 -5.17
C ALA A 49 -6.21 -4.59 -3.92
N ALA A 50 -6.89 -5.07 -2.88
CA ALA A 50 -6.26 -5.46 -1.64
C ALA A 50 -5.36 -6.69 -1.83
N SER A 51 -5.81 -7.69 -2.60
CA SER A 51 -4.96 -8.85 -2.95
C SER A 51 -3.74 -8.46 -3.79
N LEU A 52 -3.88 -7.46 -4.67
CA LEU A 52 -2.79 -6.97 -5.51
C LEU A 52 -1.72 -6.29 -4.66
N VAL A 53 -2.10 -5.36 -3.77
CA VAL A 53 -1.13 -4.62 -2.95
C VAL A 53 -0.52 -5.44 -1.83
N THR A 54 -1.18 -6.52 -1.40
CA THR A 54 -0.62 -7.46 -0.42
C THR A 54 0.12 -8.63 -1.07
N SER A 55 0.24 -8.67 -2.40
CA SER A 55 0.99 -9.75 -3.05
C SER A 55 2.48 -9.56 -2.81
N ASP A 56 3.20 -10.67 -2.58
CA ASP A 56 4.65 -10.61 -2.38
C ASP A 56 5.35 -10.02 -3.60
N ASP A 57 4.87 -10.32 -4.82
CA ASP A 57 5.43 -9.74 -6.06
C ASP A 57 5.29 -8.20 -6.09
N PHE A 58 4.12 -7.69 -5.71
CA PHE A 58 3.89 -6.24 -5.66
C PHE A 58 4.74 -5.58 -4.58
N LEU A 59 4.82 -6.20 -3.39
CA LEU A 59 5.61 -5.68 -2.27
C LEU A 59 7.12 -5.73 -2.57
N ASN A 60 7.61 -6.77 -3.24
CA ASN A 60 9.01 -6.89 -3.65
C ASN A 60 9.38 -5.83 -4.69
N GLU A 61 8.52 -5.59 -5.69
CA GLU A 61 8.72 -4.56 -6.70
C GLU A 61 8.65 -3.16 -6.07
N LEU A 62 7.72 -2.94 -5.14
CA LEU A 62 7.60 -1.69 -4.39
C LEU A 62 8.83 -1.45 -3.50
N GLU A 63 9.34 -2.48 -2.81
CA GLU A 63 10.60 -2.40 -2.03
C GLU A 63 11.79 -2.08 -2.94
N SER A 64 11.85 -2.65 -4.14
CA SER A 64 12.91 -2.38 -5.11
C SER A 64 12.85 -0.95 -5.67
N GLU A 65 11.66 -0.38 -5.89
CA GLU A 65 11.51 1.01 -6.34
C GLU A 65 11.76 2.02 -5.21
N LEU A 66 11.28 1.72 -3.99
CA LEU A 66 11.48 2.58 -2.83
C LEU A 66 12.92 2.60 -2.34
N GLY A 67 13.58 1.44 -2.30
CA GLY A 67 14.89 1.32 -1.69
C GLY A 67 14.92 1.81 -0.23
N LEU A 68 16.11 2.14 0.25
CA LEU A 68 16.29 2.69 1.59
C LEU A 68 15.90 4.17 1.65
N PRO A 69 15.45 4.67 2.81
CA PRO A 69 15.28 6.09 3.03
C PRO A 69 16.57 6.86 2.74
N GLY A 70 16.46 8.03 2.11
CA GLY A 70 17.60 8.89 1.80
C GLY A 70 18.29 9.42 3.07
N GLN A 71 19.60 9.76 2.99
CA GLN A 71 20.27 10.41 4.13
C GLN A 71 19.66 11.80 4.36
N GLY A 72 19.03 11.97 5.52
CA GLY A 72 18.33 13.21 5.89
C GLY A 72 16.86 13.28 5.46
N GLU A 73 16.33 12.23 4.83
CA GLU A 73 14.90 12.11 4.50
C GLU A 73 14.09 11.98 5.80
N THR A 74 13.09 12.85 5.97
CA THR A 74 12.16 12.75 7.11
C THR A 74 11.18 11.60 6.89
N GLU A 75 10.55 11.14 7.97
CA GLU A 75 9.53 10.08 7.88
C GLU A 75 8.38 10.48 6.95
N ASP A 76 7.94 11.73 7.01
CA ASP A 76 6.87 12.24 6.15
C ASP A 76 7.26 12.23 4.66
N GLU A 77 8.50 12.63 4.34
CA GLU A 77 9.03 12.59 2.97
C GLU A 77 9.14 11.15 2.45
N PHE A 78 9.66 10.25 3.28
CA PHE A 78 9.75 8.83 2.94
C PHE A 78 8.36 8.22 2.69
N VAL A 79 7.39 8.51 3.56
CA VAL A 79 6.00 8.03 3.42
C VAL A 79 5.35 8.65 2.18
N ALA A 80 5.57 9.93 1.89
CA ALA A 80 5.03 10.58 0.70
C ALA A 80 5.58 9.94 -0.59
N ARG A 81 6.88 9.65 -0.63
CA ARG A 81 7.53 8.93 -1.73
C ARG A 81 6.99 7.51 -1.88
N ALA A 82 6.85 6.78 -0.77
CA ALA A 82 6.30 5.43 -0.78
C ALA A 82 4.87 5.40 -1.33
N LYS A 83 4.03 6.35 -0.93
CA LYS A 83 2.67 6.50 -1.46
C LYS A 83 2.67 6.83 -2.95
N ALA A 84 3.55 7.70 -3.42
CA ALA A 84 3.66 8.07 -4.83
C ALA A 84 4.07 6.87 -5.69
N SER A 85 5.15 6.15 -5.33
CA SER A 85 5.60 4.94 -6.03
C SER A 85 4.52 3.85 -6.04
N MET A 86 3.88 3.60 -4.89
CA MET A 86 2.78 2.64 -4.80
C MET A 86 1.61 3.00 -5.74
N PHE A 87 1.27 4.29 -5.84
CA PHE A 87 0.19 4.76 -6.71
C PHE A 87 0.53 4.62 -8.20
N ASP A 88 1.76 4.91 -8.60
CA ASP A 88 2.21 4.76 -9.98
C ASP A 88 2.29 3.28 -10.39
N MET A 89 2.77 2.40 -9.51
CA MET A 89 2.72 0.95 -9.71
C MET A 89 1.28 0.43 -9.84
N LEU A 90 0.37 0.90 -8.98
CA LEU A 90 -1.04 0.52 -9.07
C LEU A 90 -1.67 0.93 -10.40
N LYS A 91 -1.41 2.16 -10.88
CA LYS A 91 -1.86 2.60 -12.20
C LYS A 91 -1.29 1.76 -13.33
N ALA A 92 -0.02 1.36 -13.24
CA ALA A 92 0.61 0.53 -14.26
C ALA A 92 -0.04 -0.85 -14.35
N LYS A 93 -0.42 -1.44 -13.20
CA LYS A 93 -1.03 -2.78 -13.13
C LYS A 93 -2.55 -2.81 -13.35
N LEU A 94 -3.25 -1.68 -13.18
CA LEU A 94 -4.70 -1.55 -13.38
C LEU A 94 -5.09 -1.08 -14.80
N LYS A 95 -4.17 -1.14 -15.77
CA LYS A 95 -4.44 -0.85 -17.19
C LYS A 95 -5.18 -1.98 -17.89
#